data_AF-K1LBF6-F1
#
_entry.id   AF-K1LBF6-F1
#
_cell.length_a   1.000
_cell.length_b   1.000
_cell.length_c   1.000
_cell.angle_alpha   90.00
_cell.angle_beta   90.00
_cell.angle_gamma   90.00
#
_symmetry.space_group_name_H-M   'P 1'
#
loop_
_entity.id
_entity.type
_entity.pdbx_description
1 polymer ?
#
loop_
_entity_poly.entity_id
_entity_poly.type
_entity_poly.pdbx_seq_one_letter_code
_entity_poly.pdbx_strand_id
1 'polypeptide(L)'
;MIFLTIDKETLVFKGFDRYSKFILIGNSESGYINIKTKEYSCFEEVIQSLPRIINDLAFFGNWDLCLYQIPKTYKLIEKPRNYLKPDRGKMIFKIDSNIATSLMDIFVNFSMIHFAFYEKKVNSKKDQHSIEYNIHLSERYVNILLEENSKNFKISLNKYHGNTDKLFDSQRY
;
A
#
# COMPACT_ATOMS: atom_id res chain seq x y z
N MET A 1 31.01 12.72 4.23
CA MET A 1 30.98 11.37 3.62
C MET A 1 29.52 10.98 3.35
N ILE A 2 29.24 10.17 2.30
CA ILE A 2 27.89 9.68 2.00
C ILE A 2 27.83 8.17 2.25
N PHE A 3 26.80 7.72 2.96
CA PHE A 3 26.53 6.31 3.22
C PHE A 3 25.16 5.93 2.64
N LEU A 4 25.07 4.76 2.01
CA LEU A 4 23.84 4.22 1.45
C LEU A 4 23.53 2.85 2.08
N THR A 5 22.33 2.69 2.61
CA THR A 5 21.78 1.41 3.09
C THR A 5 20.53 1.07 2.30
N ILE A 6 20.42 -0.19 1.85
CA ILE A 6 19.25 -0.68 1.10
C ILE A 6 18.72 -1.92 1.81
N ASP A 7 17.49 -1.83 2.30
CA ASP A 7 16.78 -2.94 2.93
C ASP A 7 15.60 -3.39 2.04
N LYS A 8 15.39 -4.71 1.94
CA LYS A 8 14.31 -5.29 1.14
C LYS A 8 13.55 -6.33 1.94
N GLU A 9 12.24 -6.19 1.98
CA GLU A 9 11.32 -7.10 2.66
C GLU A 9 10.24 -7.56 1.68
N THR A 10 9.86 -8.84 1.75
CA THR A 10 8.78 -9.39 0.92
C THR A 10 7.82 -10.19 1.78
N LEU A 11 6.56 -9.81 1.71
CA LEU A 11 5.43 -10.41 2.42
C LEU A 11 4.49 -11.07 1.40
N VAL A 12 3.84 -12.14 1.80
CA VAL A 12 2.89 -12.87 0.96
C VAL A 12 1.51 -12.85 1.61
N PHE A 13 0.53 -12.25 0.93
CA PHE A 13 -0.85 -12.20 1.36
C PHE A 13 -1.67 -13.29 0.65
N LYS A 14 -2.08 -14.31 1.42
CA LYS A 14 -2.80 -15.49 0.89
C LYS A 14 -4.31 -15.35 0.92
N GLY A 15 -4.96 -15.84 -0.13
CA GLY A 15 -6.41 -15.81 -0.28
C GLY A 15 -6.90 -14.41 -0.63
N PHE A 16 -6.13 -13.73 -1.46
CA PHE A 16 -6.51 -12.49 -2.08
C PHE A 16 -7.72 -12.71 -3.00
N ASP A 17 -8.66 -11.78 -2.95
CA ASP A 17 -9.85 -11.77 -3.79
C ASP A 17 -10.07 -10.34 -4.28
N ARG A 18 -9.64 -10.06 -5.52
CA ARG A 18 -9.74 -8.72 -6.13
C ARG A 18 -11.18 -8.22 -6.28
N TYR A 19 -12.17 -9.11 -6.24
CA TYR A 19 -13.59 -8.76 -6.33
C TYR A 19 -14.24 -8.55 -4.95
N SER A 20 -13.46 -8.70 -3.87
CA SER A 20 -13.91 -8.38 -2.52
C SER A 20 -14.03 -6.87 -2.31
N LYS A 21 -14.67 -6.47 -1.22
CA LYS A 21 -14.60 -5.08 -0.78
C LYS A 21 -13.28 -4.84 -0.06
N PHE A 22 -12.80 -3.60 -0.09
CA PHE A 22 -11.63 -3.19 0.66
C PHE A 22 -11.94 -1.96 1.51
N ILE A 23 -11.21 -1.81 2.61
CA ILE A 23 -11.27 -0.59 3.41
C ILE A 23 -9.88 -0.17 3.84
N LEU A 24 -9.57 1.10 3.60
CA LEU A 24 -8.41 1.79 4.13
C LEU A 24 -8.82 2.56 5.38
N ILE A 25 -8.11 2.35 6.48
CA ILE A 25 -8.39 2.97 7.78
C ILE A 25 -7.13 3.66 8.26
N GLY A 26 -7.21 4.95 8.56
CA GLY A 26 -6.16 5.68 9.26
C GLY A 26 -6.53 5.85 10.73
N ASN A 27 -5.70 5.32 11.63
CA ASN A 27 -5.87 5.47 13.07
C ASN A 27 -4.90 6.52 13.61
N SER A 28 -5.40 7.38 14.49
CA SER A 28 -4.60 8.42 15.18
C SER A 28 -4.66 8.16 16.68
N GLU A 29 -3.59 7.60 17.25
CA GLU A 29 -3.54 7.31 18.69
C GLU A 29 -3.12 8.55 19.48
N SER A 30 -2.01 9.17 19.08
CA SER A 30 -1.48 10.39 19.69
C SER A 30 -0.85 11.30 18.62
N GLY A 31 -1.53 11.40 17.49
CA GLY A 31 -1.05 12.03 16.28
C GLY A 31 -2.20 12.41 15.36
N TYR A 32 -1.91 12.45 14.07
CA TYR A 32 -2.86 12.76 13.03
C TYR A 32 -2.49 12.02 11.76
N ILE A 33 -3.52 11.61 11.04
CA ILE A 33 -3.47 11.19 9.65
C ILE A 33 -4.72 11.75 8.97
N ASN A 34 -4.58 12.33 7.77
CA ASN A 34 -5.69 12.96 7.05
C ASN A 34 -6.70 11.97 6.44
N ILE A 35 -6.51 10.67 6.67
CA ILE A 35 -7.41 9.61 6.22
C ILE A 35 -8.08 9.00 7.44
N LYS A 36 -9.41 9.07 7.51
CA LYS A 36 -10.16 8.33 8.54
C LYS A 36 -10.51 6.94 8.06
N THR A 37 -11.43 6.86 7.11
CA THR A 37 -11.87 5.61 6.48
C THR A 37 -12.17 5.86 5.02
N LYS A 38 -11.84 4.89 4.17
CA LYS A 38 -12.21 4.88 2.76
C LYS A 38 -12.50 3.47 2.30
N GLU A 39 -13.72 3.24 1.83
CA GLU A 39 -14.15 1.96 1.27
C GLU A 39 -13.91 1.91 -0.23
N TYR A 40 -13.67 0.71 -0.73
CA TYR A 40 -13.55 0.37 -2.14
C TYR A 40 -14.44 -0.81 -2.47
N SER A 41 -15.11 -0.75 -3.62
CA SER A 41 -16.00 -1.81 -4.06
C SER A 41 -15.25 -3.05 -4.56
N CYS A 42 -14.04 -2.84 -5.10
CA CYS A 42 -13.12 -3.86 -5.62
C CYS A 42 -11.66 -3.37 -5.57
N PHE A 43 -10.72 -4.22 -5.97
CA PHE A 43 -9.30 -3.89 -5.90
C PHE A 43 -8.84 -2.94 -7.02
N GLU A 44 -9.53 -2.91 -8.15
CA GLU A 44 -9.26 -1.96 -9.23
C GLU A 44 -9.36 -0.50 -8.75
N GLU A 45 -10.31 -0.21 -7.86
CA GLU A 45 -10.42 1.12 -7.23
C GLU A 45 -9.24 1.41 -6.30
N VAL A 46 -8.71 0.38 -5.62
CA VAL A 46 -7.50 0.51 -4.78
C VAL A 46 -6.30 0.86 -5.67
N ILE A 47 -6.11 0.16 -6.79
CA ILE A 47 -5.03 0.44 -7.75
C ILE A 47 -5.08 1.90 -8.23
N GLN A 48 -6.28 2.41 -8.54
CA GLN A 48 -6.45 3.76 -9.07
C GLN A 48 -6.25 4.86 -8.01
N SER A 49 -6.61 4.59 -6.75
CA SER A 49 -6.71 5.65 -5.73
C SER A 49 -5.59 5.63 -4.70
N LEU A 50 -5.07 4.46 -4.35
CA LEU A 50 -4.10 4.31 -3.27
C LEU A 50 -2.79 5.07 -3.53
N PRO A 51 -2.21 5.07 -4.76
CA PRO A 51 -1.01 5.86 -5.04
C PRO A 51 -1.19 7.35 -4.77
N ARG A 52 -2.30 7.92 -5.23
CA ARG A 52 -2.61 9.33 -4.97
C ARG A 52 -2.78 9.62 -3.48
N ILE A 53 -3.47 8.73 -2.77
CA ILE A 53 -3.70 8.87 -1.32
C ILE A 53 -2.40 8.87 -0.54
N ILE A 54 -1.45 8.01 -0.91
CA ILE A 54 -0.13 7.95 -0.28
C ILE A 54 0.69 9.21 -0.58
N ASN A 55 0.66 9.71 -1.81
CA ASN A 55 1.37 10.94 -2.19
C ASN A 55 0.79 12.18 -1.50
N ASP A 56 -0.52 12.21 -1.27
CA ASP A 56 -1.23 13.31 -0.59
C ASP A 56 -1.33 13.08 0.94
N LEU A 57 -0.60 12.11 1.50
CA LEU A 57 -0.71 11.72 2.90
C LEU A 57 -0.11 12.80 3.81
N ALA A 58 -0.93 13.32 4.73
CA ALA A 58 -0.49 14.28 5.74
C ALA A 58 -0.63 13.66 7.12
N PHE A 59 0.47 13.64 7.88
CA PHE A 59 0.53 12.95 9.17
C PHE A 59 1.52 13.58 10.14
N PHE A 60 1.31 13.34 11.44
CA PHE A 60 2.29 13.61 12.51
C PHE A 60 1.99 12.74 13.74
N GLY A 61 2.96 12.61 14.65
CA GLY A 61 2.79 11.85 15.90
C GLY A 61 2.60 10.34 15.66
N ASN A 62 1.86 9.66 16.54
CA ASN A 62 1.61 8.23 16.42
C ASN A 62 0.31 7.95 15.66
N TRP A 63 0.45 7.25 14.54
CA TRP A 63 -0.64 6.90 13.64
C TRP A 63 -0.31 5.59 12.92
N ASP A 64 -1.35 4.96 12.36
CA ASP A 64 -1.18 3.94 11.33
C ASP A 64 -2.22 4.03 10.22
N LEU A 65 -1.88 3.46 9.07
CA LEU A 65 -2.72 3.33 7.90
C LEU A 65 -2.78 1.85 7.53
N CYS A 66 -3.98 1.28 7.61
CA CYS A 66 -4.21 -0.14 7.41
C CYS A 66 -5.17 -0.37 6.23
N LEU A 67 -4.79 -1.26 5.31
CA LEU A 67 -5.70 -1.73 4.25
C LEU A 67 -6.19 -3.14 4.60
N TYR A 68 -7.51 -3.35 4.51
CA TYR A 68 -8.14 -4.64 4.75
C TYR A 68 -8.94 -5.11 3.53
N GLN A 69 -8.89 -6.42 3.27
CA GLN A 69 -9.88 -7.12 2.45
C GLN A 69 -11.03 -7.57 3.36
N ILE A 70 -12.26 -7.14 3.06
CA ILE A 70 -13.43 -7.29 3.93
C ILE A 70 -14.58 -8.02 3.22
N PRO A 71 -15.38 -8.82 3.96
CA PRO A 71 -16.58 -9.42 3.39
C PRO A 71 -17.63 -8.35 3.02
N LYS A 72 -18.65 -8.76 2.23
CA LYS A 72 -19.75 -7.87 1.82
C LYS A 72 -20.45 -7.18 3.00
N THR A 73 -20.58 -7.90 4.12
CA THR A 73 -21.16 -7.40 5.38
C THR A 73 -20.12 -7.45 6.48
N TYR A 74 -19.85 -6.29 7.06
CA TYR A 74 -18.88 -6.10 8.15
C TYR A 74 -19.33 -4.94 9.03
N LYS A 75 -18.74 -4.80 10.21
CA LYS A 75 -18.91 -3.66 11.10
C LYS A 75 -17.54 -3.12 11.49
N LEU A 76 -17.42 -1.81 11.64
CA LEU A 76 -16.26 -1.21 12.29
C LEU A 76 -16.40 -1.36 13.80
N ILE A 77 -15.35 -1.91 14.42
CA ILE A 77 -15.24 -2.01 15.87
C ILE A 77 -14.15 -1.06 16.34
N GLU A 78 -14.49 -0.32 17.38
CA GLU A 78 -13.55 0.53 18.09
C GLU A 78 -12.86 -0.29 19.18
N LYS A 79 -11.54 -0.26 19.17
CA LYS A 79 -10.66 -0.82 20.18
C LYS A 79 -10.16 0.32 21.09
N PRO A 80 -9.59 0.00 22.26
CA PRO A 80 -9.05 1.01 23.16
C PRO A 80 -8.15 2.01 22.42
N ARG A 81 -8.19 3.28 22.84
CA ARG A 81 -7.49 4.40 22.21
C ARG A 81 -8.02 4.77 20.81
N ASN A 82 -9.33 4.63 20.61
CA ASN A 82 -10.03 4.99 19.37
C ASN A 82 -9.49 4.28 18.11
N TYR A 83 -8.95 3.09 18.28
CA TYR A 83 -8.39 2.31 17.20
C TYR A 83 -9.50 1.59 16.43
N LEU A 84 -9.67 1.89 15.16
CA LEU A 84 -10.69 1.32 14.30
C LEU A 84 -10.15 0.13 13.51
N LYS A 85 -10.93 -0.94 13.48
CA LYS A 85 -10.73 -2.07 12.56
C LYS A 85 -12.06 -2.73 12.20
N PRO A 86 -12.14 -3.44 11.07
CA PRO A 86 -13.32 -4.23 10.79
C PRO A 86 -13.40 -5.44 11.74
N ASP A 87 -14.62 -5.83 12.11
CA ASP A 87 -14.90 -7.03 12.91
C ASP A 87 -14.53 -8.33 12.18
N ARG A 88 -14.57 -8.28 10.85
CA ARG A 88 -14.25 -9.35 9.92
C ARG A 88 -13.39 -8.82 8.78
N GLY A 89 -12.50 -9.65 8.28
CA GLY A 89 -11.61 -9.30 7.17
C GLY A 89 -10.18 -9.66 7.48
N LYS A 90 -9.32 -9.48 6.48
CA LYS A 90 -7.89 -9.75 6.58
C LYS A 90 -7.13 -8.47 6.25
N MET A 91 -6.20 -8.09 7.13
CA MET A 91 -5.31 -6.97 6.89
C MET A 91 -4.30 -7.37 5.82
N ILE A 92 -4.21 -6.56 4.77
CA ILE A 92 -3.24 -6.71 3.67
C ILE A 92 -1.92 -6.08 4.08
N PHE A 93 -1.98 -4.86 4.61
CA PHE A 93 -0.81 -4.14 5.10
C PHE A 93 -1.17 -3.16 6.21
N LYS A 94 -0.12 -2.76 6.93
CA LYS A 94 -0.10 -1.67 7.89
C LYS A 94 1.15 -0.83 7.66
N ILE A 95 0.98 0.48 7.53
CA ILE A 95 2.06 1.47 7.57
C ILE A 95 1.87 2.22 8.88
N ASP A 96 2.94 2.41 9.64
CA ASP A 96 2.88 3.19 10.88
C ASP A 96 3.91 4.32 10.86
N SER A 97 3.82 5.19 11.87
CA SER A 97 4.70 6.33 12.07
C SER A 97 6.19 5.98 12.20
N ASN A 98 6.57 4.72 12.45
CA ASN A 98 7.97 4.30 12.52
C ASN A 98 8.54 3.94 11.14
N ILE A 99 7.67 3.53 10.21
CA ILE A 99 8.06 3.13 8.86
C ILE A 99 7.91 4.31 7.90
N ALA A 100 6.91 5.16 8.11
CA ALA A 100 6.66 6.30 7.26
C ALA A 100 7.77 7.36 7.39
N THR A 101 8.45 7.63 6.28
CA THR A 101 9.46 8.67 6.17
C THR A 101 8.87 9.90 5.48
N SER A 102 9.63 10.99 5.40
CA SER A 102 9.20 12.18 4.65
C SER A 102 9.07 11.96 3.14
N LEU A 103 9.57 10.83 2.62
CA LEU A 103 9.54 10.47 1.20
C LEU A 103 9.15 9.00 1.07
N MET A 104 7.90 8.76 0.73
CA MET A 104 7.33 7.44 0.48
C MET A 104 6.74 7.43 -0.92
N ASP A 105 6.95 6.34 -1.64
CA ASP A 105 6.30 6.05 -2.92
C ASP A 105 5.63 4.68 -2.86
N ILE A 106 4.60 4.50 -3.68
CA ILE A 106 3.84 3.26 -3.76
C ILE A 106 3.51 2.91 -5.20
N PHE A 107 3.71 1.65 -5.54
CA PHE A 107 3.26 1.05 -6.78
C PHE A 107 2.29 -0.09 -6.48
N VAL A 108 1.15 -0.11 -7.17
CA VAL A 108 0.07 -1.07 -6.92
C VAL A 108 -0.35 -1.70 -8.25
N ASN A 109 -0.40 -3.03 -8.30
CA ASN A 109 -0.97 -3.79 -9.40
C ASN A 109 -1.73 -5.01 -8.88
N PHE A 110 -2.36 -5.79 -9.78
CA PHE A 110 -3.18 -6.95 -9.41
C PHE A 110 -2.46 -8.05 -8.62
N SER A 111 -1.13 -8.10 -8.67
CA SER A 111 -0.32 -9.16 -8.05
C SER A 111 0.54 -8.67 -6.89
N MET A 112 0.66 -7.35 -6.70
CA MET A 112 1.64 -6.79 -5.79
C MET A 112 1.29 -5.38 -5.34
N ILE A 113 1.59 -5.09 -4.08
CA ILE A 113 1.75 -3.73 -3.54
C ILE A 113 3.22 -3.55 -3.20
N HIS A 114 3.85 -2.51 -3.74
CA HIS A 114 5.25 -2.18 -3.53
C HIS A 114 5.34 -0.81 -2.85
N PHE A 115 6.00 -0.75 -1.71
CA PHE A 115 6.35 0.50 -1.04
C PHE A 115 7.84 0.75 -1.15
N ALA A 116 8.20 1.99 -1.44
CA ALA A 116 9.56 2.50 -1.36
C ALA A 116 9.62 3.63 -0.34
N PHE A 117 10.43 3.45 0.71
CA PHE A 117 10.64 4.41 1.78
C PHE A 117 12.05 4.96 1.68
N TYR A 118 12.17 6.28 1.65
CA TYR A 118 13.45 6.97 1.58
C TYR A 118 13.65 7.81 2.84
N GLU A 119 14.78 7.63 3.51
CA GLU A 119 15.16 8.42 4.67
C GLU A 119 16.54 9.06 4.43
N LYS A 120 16.64 10.35 4.76
CA LYS A 120 17.88 11.10 4.69
C LYS A 120 18.20 11.66 6.07
N LYS A 121 19.29 11.19 6.68
CA LYS A 121 19.82 11.70 7.94
C LYS A 121 21.11 12.48 7.65
N VAL A 122 21.15 13.74 8.10
CA VAL A 122 22.33 14.59 7.98
C VAL A 122 22.89 14.84 9.36
N ASN A 123 24.09 14.33 9.62
CA ASN A 123 24.83 14.53 10.85
C ASN A 123 25.99 15.49 10.59
N SER A 124 26.13 16.54 11.38
CA SER A 124 27.30 17.41 11.34
C SER A 124 28.22 17.12 12.54
N LYS A 125 29.52 16.93 12.29
CA LYS A 125 30.55 16.97 13.32
C LYS A 125 31.33 18.27 13.16
N LYS A 126 31.47 19.03 14.24
CA LYS A 126 32.24 20.27 14.26
C LYS A 126 33.53 20.02 15.02
N ASP A 127 34.66 20.17 14.34
CA ASP A 127 35.98 20.23 14.95
C ASP A 127 36.49 21.67 14.99
N GLN A 128 37.61 21.91 15.68
CA GLN A 128 38.19 23.26 15.87
C GLN A 128 38.50 23.99 14.56
N HIS A 129 38.63 23.28 13.43
CA HIS A 129 39.07 23.85 12.14
C HIS A 129 38.13 23.54 10.96
N SER A 130 37.10 22.70 11.13
CA SER A 130 36.20 22.34 10.03
C SER A 130 34.84 21.84 10.53
N ILE A 131 33.83 21.92 9.65
CA ILE A 131 32.55 21.25 9.83
C ILE A 131 32.50 20.12 8.81
N GLU A 132 32.42 18.89 9.30
CA GLU A 132 32.22 17.72 8.45
C GLU A 132 30.75 17.30 8.46
N TYR A 133 30.20 17.07 7.26
CA TYR A 133 28.85 16.56 7.09
C TYR A 133 28.89 15.08 6.70
N ASN A 134 28.15 14.27 7.44
CA ASN A 134 27.87 12.88 7.15
C ASN A 134 26.41 12.74 6.75
N ILE A 135 26.19 12.37 5.50
CA ILE A 135 24.85 12.17 4.95
C ILE A 135 24.63 10.66 4.87
N HIS A 136 23.64 10.17 5.61
CA HIS A 136 23.17 8.80 5.53
C HIS A 136 21.86 8.78 4.75
N LEU A 137 21.85 8.00 3.68
CA LEU A 137 20.67 7.70 2.87
C LEU A 137 20.28 6.25 3.14
N SER A 138 19.05 6.03 3.56
CA SER A 138 18.46 4.70 3.72
C SER A 138 17.28 4.55 2.78
N GLU A 139 17.28 3.47 2.01
CA GLU A 139 16.16 3.04 1.19
C GLU A 139 15.62 1.74 1.75
N ARG A 140 14.30 1.66 1.95
CA ARG A 140 13.63 0.43 2.34
C ARG A 140 12.53 0.12 1.34
N TYR A 141 12.53 -1.11 0.84
CA TYR A 141 11.51 -1.60 -0.07
C TYR A 141 10.69 -2.69 0.60
N VAL A 142 9.37 -2.55 0.59
CA VAL A 142 8.44 -3.57 1.10
C VAL A 142 7.54 -4.03 -0.05
N ASN A 143 7.70 -5.29 -0.44
CA ASN A 143 6.84 -5.95 -1.41
C ASN A 143 5.77 -6.77 -0.71
N ILE A 144 4.53 -6.67 -1.16
CA ILE A 144 3.42 -7.49 -0.68
C ILE A 144 2.84 -8.20 -1.89
N LEU A 145 3.16 -9.49 -2.02
CA LEU A 145 2.66 -10.35 -3.09
C LEU A 145 1.23 -10.78 -2.76
N LEU A 146 0.32 -10.60 -3.71
CA LEU A 146 -1.11 -10.87 -3.57
C LEU A 146 -1.43 -12.21 -4.23
N GLU A 147 -1.53 -13.27 -3.43
CA GLU A 147 -1.84 -14.61 -3.93
C GLU A 147 -3.35 -14.83 -4.01
N GLU A 148 -3.88 -14.74 -5.24
CA GLU A 148 -5.27 -15.13 -5.53
C GLU A 148 -5.47 -16.63 -5.37
N ASN A 149 -6.60 -17.03 -4.77
CA ASN A 149 -7.01 -18.43 -4.76
C ASN A 149 -7.51 -18.82 -6.16
N SER A 150 -6.63 -19.41 -6.96
CA SER A 150 -6.91 -19.89 -8.32
C SER A 150 -8.03 -20.95 -8.42
N LYS A 151 -8.49 -21.50 -7.28
CA LYS A 151 -9.47 -22.60 -7.24
C LYS A 151 -10.87 -22.25 -7.74
N ASN A 152 -11.22 -20.97 -7.86
CA ASN A 152 -12.58 -20.55 -8.22
C ASN A 152 -12.75 -19.99 -9.64
N PHE A 153 -11.69 -19.86 -10.44
CA PHE A 153 -11.82 -19.46 -11.84
C PHE A 153 -11.79 -20.70 -12.74
N LYS A 154 -12.95 -21.36 -12.90
CA LYS A 154 -13.20 -22.08 -14.15
C LYS A 154 -13.30 -21.02 -15.25
N ILE A 155 -12.16 -20.68 -15.87
CA ILE A 155 -12.16 -19.93 -17.11
C ILE A 155 -12.87 -20.83 -18.12
N SER A 156 -14.17 -20.58 -18.36
CA SER A 156 -14.85 -21.20 -19.49
C SER A 156 -14.32 -20.53 -20.75
N LEU A 157 -13.22 -21.07 -21.30
CA LEU A 157 -12.65 -20.65 -22.59
C LEU A 157 -13.72 -20.60 -23.70
N ASN A 158 -14.79 -21.38 -23.56
CA ASN A 158 -15.91 -21.45 -24.51
C ASN A 158 -16.81 -20.20 -24.55
N LYS A 159 -16.61 -19.18 -23.70
CA LYS A 159 -17.38 -17.91 -23.78
C LYS A 159 -16.67 -16.81 -24.58
N TYR A 160 -15.42 -17.01 -24.99
CA TYR A 160 -14.65 -16.06 -25.80
C TYR A 160 -14.26 -16.61 -27.18
N HIS A 161 -15.08 -17.49 -27.77
CA HIS A 161 -15.13 -17.61 -29.23
C HIS A 161 -15.95 -16.45 -29.81
N GLY A 162 -15.54 -15.22 -29.48
CA GLY A 162 -15.77 -14.11 -30.39
C GLY A 162 -14.95 -14.41 -31.63
N ASN A 163 -15.59 -14.35 -32.80
CA ASN A 163 -14.97 -14.65 -34.08
C ASN A 163 -13.61 -13.94 -34.19
N THR A 164 -12.52 -14.71 -34.12
CA THR A 164 -11.14 -14.20 -34.07
C THR A 164 -10.80 -13.37 -35.30
N ASP A 165 -11.55 -13.54 -36.38
CA ASP A 165 -11.40 -12.80 -37.62
C ASP A 165 -11.83 -11.32 -37.48
N LYS A 166 -12.66 -10.98 -36.50
CA LYS A 166 -13.14 -9.59 -36.29
C LYS A 166 -12.22 -8.70 -35.45
N LEU A 167 -11.22 -9.27 -34.77
CA LEU A 167 -10.29 -8.51 -33.92
C LEU A 167 -9.25 -7.71 -34.72
N PHE A 168 -9.09 -8.01 -36.01
CA PHE A 168 -8.17 -7.32 -36.92
C PHE A 168 -8.87 -6.52 -38.02
N ASP A 169 -10.21 -6.46 -38.00
CA ASP A 169 -11.02 -5.79 -39.03
C ASP A 169 -11.23 -4.28 -38.77
N SER A 170 -10.52 -3.67 -37.81
CA SER A 170 -10.49 -2.21 -37.67
C SER A 170 -9.36 -1.62 -38.52
N GLN A 171 -9.50 -1.71 -39.83
CA GLN A 171 -8.98 -0.70 -40.75
C GLN A 171 -10.14 0.18 -41.23
N ARG A 172 -9.86 1.50 -41.31
CA ARG A 172 -10.61 2.55 -42.03
C ARG A 172 -11.89 3.04 -41.34
N TYR A 173 -11.75 4.10 -40.55
CA TYR A 173 -12.36 5.41 -40.78
C TYR A 173 -11.49 6.49 -40.12
#